data_AF-A0A854W5P3-F1
#
_entry.id   AF-A0A854W5P3-F1
#
_cell.length_a   1.000
_cell.length_b   1.000
_cell.length_c   1.000
_cell.angle_alpha   90.00
_cell.angle_beta   90.00
_cell.angle_gamma   90.00
#
_symmetry.space_group_name_H-M   'P 1'
#
loop_
_entity.id
_entity.type
_entity.pdbx_description
1 polymer ?
#
loop_
_entity_poly.entity_id
_entity_poly.type
_entity_poly.pdbx_seq_one_letter_code
_entity_poly.pdbx_strand_id
1 'polypeptide(L)'
;MFMIILGKRFFRKLVKILKNRSINNYVTLFFKEDENALLFVKNGKTFNKCYLVRLSSYDFSVIKPYFRDGDFIIYRGVVKSQIVSFILDNKKKWKSIEVWSID
;
A
#
# COMPACT_ATOMS: atom_id res chain seq x y z
N MET A 1 -16.81 12.74 -1.77
CA MET A 1 -15.80 13.82 -1.72
C MET A 1 -14.43 13.17 -1.55
N PHE A 2 -13.64 13.06 -2.61
CA PHE A 2 -12.29 12.49 -2.54
C PHE A 2 -11.32 13.58 -2.07
N MET A 3 -10.77 13.42 -0.87
CA MET A 3 -9.83 14.39 -0.31
C MET A 3 -8.40 13.97 -0.67
N ILE A 4 -7.84 14.62 -1.69
CA ILE A 4 -6.43 14.46 -2.08
C ILE A 4 -5.59 15.23 -1.06
N ILE A 5 -4.86 14.52 -0.19
CA ILE A 5 -3.88 15.16 0.71
C ILE A 5 -2.49 14.59 0.47
N LEU A 6 -1.66 15.39 -0.19
CA LEU A 6 -0.21 15.22 -0.27
C LEU A 6 0.41 15.52 1.10
N GLY A 7 0.39 14.54 2.02
CA GLY A 7 0.88 14.74 3.38
C GLY A 7 1.99 13.77 3.75
N LYS A 8 3.19 14.26 4.10
CA LYS A 8 4.29 13.46 4.71
C LYS A 8 3.82 12.58 5.88
N ARG A 9 2.75 12.98 6.58
CA ARG A 9 2.09 12.21 7.65
C ARG A 9 1.50 10.89 7.17
N PHE A 10 0.87 10.86 5.99
CA PHE A 10 0.23 9.66 5.44
C PHE A 10 1.25 8.62 4.98
N PHE A 11 2.35 9.07 4.37
CA PHE A 11 3.51 8.22 4.08
C PHE A 11 4.01 7.50 5.34
N ARG A 12 4.23 8.25 6.44
CA ARG A 12 4.69 7.67 7.71
C ARG A 12 3.69 6.65 8.27
N LYS A 13 2.37 6.90 8.14
CA LYS A 13 1.34 5.96 8.58
C LYS A 13 1.36 4.67 7.75
N LEU A 14 1.41 4.76 6.43
CA LEU A 14 1.49 3.58 5.57
C LEU A 14 2.76 2.76 5.86
N VAL A 15 3.91 3.41 5.99
CA VAL A 15 5.17 2.72 6.35
C VAL A 15 5.05 2.00 7.70
N LYS A 16 4.42 2.62 8.70
CA LYS A 16 4.16 1.95 9.99
C LYS A 16 3.25 0.74 9.81
N ILE A 17 2.21 0.83 8.99
CA ILE A 17 1.30 -0.30 8.68
C ILE A 17 2.07 -1.45 8.02
N LEU A 18 2.88 -1.15 7.00
CA LEU A 18 3.66 -2.16 6.27
C LEU A 18 4.76 -2.81 7.12
N LYS A 19 5.22 -2.12 8.17
CA LYS A 19 6.17 -2.66 9.16
C LYS A 19 5.50 -3.33 10.37
N ASN A 20 4.19 -3.16 10.57
CA ASN A 20 3.49 -3.71 11.71
C ASN A 20 3.36 -5.24 11.59
N ARG A 21 3.71 -5.95 12.67
CA ARG A 21 3.68 -7.42 12.77
C ARG A 21 2.62 -7.95 13.74
N SER A 22 1.72 -7.09 14.21
CA SER A 22 0.55 -7.51 15.00
C SER A 22 -0.34 -8.49 14.23
N ILE A 23 -0.89 -9.47 14.93
CA ILE A 23 -1.85 -10.46 14.40
C ILE A 23 -3.12 -9.83 13.80
N ASN A 24 -3.43 -8.58 14.18
CA ASN A 24 -4.57 -7.82 13.66
C ASN A 24 -4.23 -7.00 12.41
N ASN A 25 -3.01 -7.16 11.87
CA ASN A 25 -2.58 -6.47 10.66
C ASN A 25 -2.85 -7.34 9.42
N TYR A 26 -3.74 -6.83 8.58
CA TYR A 26 -4.15 -7.41 7.32
C TYR A 26 -4.11 -6.30 6.28
N VAL A 27 -3.34 -6.50 5.23
CA VAL A 27 -3.16 -5.52 4.16
C VAL A 27 -3.25 -6.25 2.83
N THR A 28 -4.23 -5.89 2.01
CA THR A 28 -4.34 -6.31 0.62
C THR A 28 -3.73 -5.25 -0.29
N LEU A 29 -3.31 -5.69 -1.47
CA LEU A 29 -2.75 -4.85 -2.51
C LEU A 29 -3.58 -4.99 -3.78
N PHE A 30 -3.93 -3.84 -4.37
CA PHE A 30 -4.54 -3.76 -5.69
C PHE A 30 -3.69 -2.89 -6.62
N PHE A 31 -3.86 -3.07 -7.92
CA PHE A 31 -3.12 -2.39 -8.96
C PHE A 31 -4.04 -1.45 -9.76
N LYS A 32 -3.57 -0.22 -9.96
CA LYS A 32 -4.20 0.82 -10.77
C LYS A 32 -3.25 1.13 -11.94
N GLU A 33 -3.37 0.33 -13.00
CA GLU A 33 -2.38 0.30 -14.10
C GLU A 33 -2.28 1.61 -14.88
N ASP A 34 -3.44 2.21 -15.16
CA ASP A 34 -3.62 3.53 -15.78
C ASP A 34 -2.82 4.62 -15.06
N GLU A 35 -2.69 4.52 -13.74
CA GLU A 35 -2.02 5.51 -12.90
C GLU A 35 -0.62 5.08 -12.43
N ASN A 36 -0.13 3.90 -12.84
CA ASN A 36 1.06 3.24 -12.27
C ASN A 36 1.05 3.27 -10.73
N ALA A 37 -0.08 2.85 -10.15
CA ALA A 37 -0.35 3.03 -8.73
C ALA A 37 -0.63 1.71 -8.01
N LEU A 38 -0.20 1.67 -6.76
CA LEU A 38 -0.44 0.58 -5.81
C LEU A 38 -1.48 1.04 -4.79
N LEU A 39 -2.59 0.33 -4.69
CA LEU A 39 -3.62 0.58 -3.69
C LEU A 39 -3.46 -0.40 -2.53
N PHE A 40 -2.92 0.08 -1.43
CA PHE A 40 -2.85 -0.67 -0.18
C PHE A 40 -4.13 -0.48 0.60
N VAL A 41 -4.81 -1.58 0.95
CA VAL A 41 -6.02 -1.55 1.76
C VAL A 41 -5.72 -2.21 3.10
N LYS A 42 -5.68 -1.40 4.17
CA LYS A 42 -5.59 -1.91 5.54
C LYS A 42 -6.99 -2.28 6.00
N ASN A 43 -7.23 -3.58 6.20
CA ASN A 43 -8.53 -4.05 6.63
C ASN A 43 -8.75 -3.74 8.12
N GLY A 44 -9.82 -3.02 8.44
CA GLY A 44 -10.19 -2.66 9.80
C GLY A 44 -11.39 -3.46 10.30
N LYS A 45 -11.78 -3.26 11.56
CA LYS A 45 -13.04 -3.83 12.09
C LYS A 45 -14.29 -3.10 11.60
N THR A 46 -14.17 -1.80 11.35
CA THR A 46 -15.32 -0.92 11.07
C THR A 46 -15.18 -0.22 9.72
N PHE A 47 -13.96 0.12 9.33
CA PHE A 47 -13.67 0.76 8.05
C PHE A 47 -12.33 0.24 7.54
N ASN A 48 -12.22 0.11 6.23
CA ASN A 48 -10.96 -0.17 5.56
C ASN A 48 -10.26 1.14 5.22
N LYS A 49 -8.95 1.18 5.45
CA LYS A 49 -8.14 2.37 5.14
C LYS A 49 -7.38 2.15 3.85
N CYS A 50 -7.69 2.97 2.85
CA CYS A 50 -7.10 2.90 1.52
C CYS A 50 -5.93 3.88 1.39
N TYR A 51 -4.84 3.41 0.80
CA TYR A 51 -3.66 4.21 0.47
C TYR A 51 -3.25 3.95 -0.98
N LEU A 52 -3.52 4.90 -1.87
CA LEU A 52 -3.08 4.83 -3.26
C LEU A 52 -1.72 5.49 -3.40
N VAL A 53 -0.70 4.73 -3.76
CA VAL A 53 0.69 5.17 -3.92
C VAL A 53 1.04 5.17 -5.39
N ARG A 54 1.32 6.34 -5.96
CA ARG A 54 1.76 6.45 -7.35
C ARG A 54 3.27 6.30 -7.47
N LEU A 55 3.70 5.50 -8.44
CA LEU A 55 5.09 5.12 -8.64
C LEU A 55 5.64 5.62 -9.99
N SER A 56 6.94 5.42 -10.19
CA SER A 56 7.47 5.39 -11.55
C SER A 56 6.96 4.15 -12.28
N SER A 57 6.85 4.21 -13.61
CA SER A 57 6.44 3.05 -14.42
C SER A 57 7.41 1.88 -14.25
N TYR A 58 8.70 2.17 -14.04
CA TYR A 58 9.72 1.17 -13.73
C TYR A 58 9.47 0.45 -12.39
N ASP A 59 9.26 1.20 -11.29
CA ASP A 59 9.01 0.55 -10.00
C ASP A 59 7.70 -0.25 -10.02
N PHE A 60 6.67 0.27 -10.70
CA PHE A 60 5.40 -0.44 -10.88
C PHE A 60 5.58 -1.77 -11.62
N SER A 61 6.31 -1.76 -12.76
CA SER A 61 6.55 -2.98 -13.55
C SER A 61 7.42 -4.01 -12.82
N VAL A 62 8.30 -3.57 -11.92
CA VAL A 62 9.08 -4.46 -11.05
C VAL A 62 8.20 -5.12 -9.99
N ILE A 63 7.23 -4.41 -9.41
CA ILE A 63 6.41 -4.92 -8.30
C ILE A 63 5.25 -5.79 -8.79
N LYS A 64 4.59 -5.41 -9.90
CA LYS A 64 3.37 -6.05 -10.41
C LYS A 64 3.46 -7.58 -10.54
N PRO A 65 4.57 -8.19 -11.04
CA PRO A 65 4.64 -9.65 -11.23
C PRO A 65 4.62 -10.45 -9.92
N TYR A 66 4.87 -9.83 -8.78
CA TYR A 66 4.99 -10.53 -7.49
C TYR A 66 3.66 -10.80 -6.79
N PHE A 67 2.58 -10.15 -7.23
CA PHE A 67 1.26 -10.29 -6.62
C PHE A 67 0.17 -10.30 -7.69
N ARG A 68 -0.93 -10.95 -7.37
CA ARG A 68 -2.20 -10.79 -8.08
C ARG A 68 -2.99 -9.66 -7.43
N ASP A 69 -3.91 -9.10 -8.22
CA ASP A 69 -4.82 -8.08 -7.72
C ASP A 69 -5.67 -8.64 -6.57
N GLY A 70 -5.72 -7.93 -5.44
CA GLY A 70 -6.41 -8.34 -4.22
C GLY A 70 -5.61 -9.25 -3.29
N ASP A 71 -4.37 -9.62 -3.62
CA ASP A 71 -3.55 -10.46 -2.75
C ASP A 71 -3.25 -9.80 -1.41
N PHE A 72 -3.21 -10.60 -0.35
CA PHE A 72 -2.67 -10.17 0.94
C PHE A 72 -1.16 -10.04 0.86
N ILE A 73 -0.65 -8.82 0.98
CA ILE A 73 0.79 -8.59 1.18
C ILE A 73 1.20 -8.76 2.65
N ILE A 74 0.24 -8.58 3.56
CA ILE A 74 0.36 -8.87 4.98
C ILE A 74 -0.90 -9.59 5.44
N TYR A 75 -0.76 -10.77 6.03
CA TYR A 75 -1.86 -11.52 6.63
C TYR A 75 -1.50 -11.91 8.05
N ARG A 76 -2.32 -11.53 9.04
CA ARG A 76 -2.05 -11.75 10.47
C ARG A 76 -0.67 -11.26 10.91
N GLY A 77 -0.22 -10.11 10.39
CA GLY A 77 1.09 -9.54 10.68
C GLY A 77 2.26 -10.20 9.95
N VAL A 78 2.03 -11.29 9.21
CA VAL A 78 3.06 -12.00 8.43
C VAL A 78 3.12 -11.40 7.02
N VAL A 79 4.31 -10.95 6.62
CA VAL A 79 4.58 -10.45 5.27
C VAL A 79 4.67 -11.63 4.30
N LYS A 80 3.98 -11.53 3.15
CA LYS A 80 3.86 -12.64 2.20
C LYS A 80 4.91 -12.68 1.09
N SER A 81 5.66 -11.59 0.88
CA SER A 81 6.72 -11.54 -0.12
C SER A 81 7.84 -10.57 0.27
N GLN A 82 9.09 -10.92 -0.08
CA GLN A 82 10.26 -10.07 0.14
C GLN A 82 10.20 -8.77 -0.67
N ILE A 83 9.41 -8.71 -1.74
CA ILE A 83 9.22 -7.49 -2.53
C ILE A 83 8.62 -6.35 -1.69
N VAL A 84 7.97 -6.64 -0.56
CA VAL A 84 7.49 -5.62 0.38
C VAL A 84 8.66 -4.83 0.99
N SER A 85 9.81 -5.47 1.20
CA SER A 85 11.04 -4.77 1.62
C SER A 85 11.51 -3.81 0.52
N PHE A 86 11.53 -4.25 -0.74
CA PHE A 86 11.87 -3.39 -1.88
C PHE A 86 10.93 -2.16 -1.97
N ILE A 87 9.62 -2.36 -1.80
CA ILE A 87 8.62 -1.29 -1.74
C ILE A 87 8.97 -0.28 -0.65
N LEU A 88 9.30 -0.78 0.56
CA LEU A 88 9.64 0.05 1.71
C LEU A 88 10.98 0.77 1.57
N ASP A 89 11.97 0.16 0.93
CA ASP A 89 13.29 0.76 0.74
C ASP A 89 13.21 1.90 -0.28
N ASN A 90 12.41 1.72 -1.33
CA ASN A 90 12.19 2.72 -2.37
C ASN A 90 11.12 3.77 -2.02
N LYS A 91 10.60 3.81 -0.78
CA LYS A 91 9.56 4.76 -0.35
C LYS A 91 9.85 6.25 -0.60
N LYS A 92 11.12 6.64 -0.70
CA LYS A 92 11.52 8.03 -1.02
C LYS A 92 11.22 8.42 -2.48
N LYS A 93 11.06 7.42 -3.36
CA LYS A 93 10.78 7.58 -4.79
C LYS A 93 9.28 7.62 -5.12
N TRP A 94 8.41 7.36 -4.13
CA TRP A 94 6.97 7.42 -4.31
C TRP A 94 6.55 8.85 -4.68
N LYS A 95 5.82 8.99 -5.79
CA LYS A 95 5.46 10.30 -6.34
C LYS A 95 4.39 11.00 -5.52
N SER A 96 3.35 10.27 -5.15
CA SER A 96 2.24 10.79 -4.35
C SER A 96 1.55 9.69 -3.56
N ILE A 97 0.80 10.11 -2.54
CA ILE A 97 -0.08 9.24 -1.77
C ILE A 97 -1.45 9.89 -1.64
N GLU A 98 -2.50 9.13 -1.91
CA GLU A 98 -3.88 9.49 -1.60
C GLU A 98 -4.46 8.54 -0.58
N VAL A 99 -5.34 9.05 0.28
CA VAL A 99 -5.84 8.29 1.42
C VAL A 99 -7.31 8.57 1.65
N TRP A 100 -8.11 7.50 1.69
CA TRP A 100 -9.52 7.57 2.03
C TRP A 100 -9.91 6.39 2.93
N SER A 101 -11.15 6.38 3.39
CA SER A 101 -11.74 5.23 4.09
C SER A 101 -12.90 4.73 3.27
N ILE A 102 -13.13 3.43 3.28
CA ILE A 102 -14.34 2.78 2.76
C ILE A 102 -14.92 1.92 3.87
N ASP A 103 -16.24 1.76 3.84
CA ASP A 103 -16.98 0.92 4.78
C ASP A 103 -16.72 -0.57 4.48
#